data_AF-A0A0F9D829-F1
#
_entry.id   AF-A0A0F9D829-F1
#
_cell.length_a   1.000
_cell.length_b   1.000
_cell.length_c   1.000
_cell.angle_alpha   90.00
_cell.angle_beta   90.00
_cell.angle_gamma   90.00
#
_symmetry.space_group_name_H-M   'P 1'
#
loop_
_entity.id
_entity.type
_entity.pdbx_description
1 polymer ?
#
loop_
_entity_poly.entity_id
_entity_poly.type
_entity_poly.pdbx_seq_one_letter_code
_entity_poly.pdbx_strand_id
1 'polypeptide(L)'
;LPLTVTLAGALFLGEAVGWRRLLAIMVGFVGVLLIVKPGSAGFDHHSLYVLGAVLCVTVRDLTARRMSRQVPSILVALTAAAGVTGFAGVMLLFSDVRPMGVTAAWQLGGAMVFVLFGYVCSVAAMRIGEIGVVAQFRYVSLVVALILGVAVFGDWPLASTLAGAALIVAMGIFTLARERRLRLARAAPLPLRPR
;
A
#
# COMPACT_ATOMS: atom_id res chain seq x y z
N LEU A 1 -4.78 5.05 -2.14
CA LEU A 1 -4.57 4.41 -0.82
C LEU A 1 -3.76 5.27 0.15
N PRO A 2 -2.53 5.73 -0.13
CA PRO A 2 -1.73 6.46 0.88
C PRO A 2 -2.37 7.75 1.38
N LEU A 3 -3.00 8.51 0.47
CA LEU A 3 -3.77 9.72 0.79
C LEU A 3 -4.98 9.40 1.69
N THR A 4 -5.82 8.45 1.28
CA THR A 4 -7.05 8.09 2.00
C THR A 4 -6.76 7.54 3.39
N VAL A 5 -5.75 6.67 3.51
CA VAL A 5 -5.34 6.09 4.79
C VAL A 5 -4.72 7.13 5.72
N THR A 6 -3.91 8.06 5.18
CA THR A 6 -3.35 9.16 5.99
C THR A 6 -4.43 10.12 6.47
N LEU A 7 -5.37 10.51 5.60
CA LEU A 7 -6.47 11.41 5.95
C LEU A 7 -7.43 10.76 6.96
N ALA A 8 -7.81 9.50 6.72
CA ALA A 8 -8.66 8.76 7.65
C ALA A 8 -7.98 8.55 9.00
N GLY A 9 -6.67 8.27 9.02
CA GLY A 9 -5.88 8.22 10.25
C GLY A 9 -5.89 9.54 11.01
N ALA A 10 -5.78 10.67 10.31
CA ALA A 10 -5.87 11.99 10.93
C ALA A 10 -7.25 12.24 11.56
N LEU A 11 -8.32 11.96 10.80
CA LEU A 11 -9.70 12.26 11.19
C LEU A 11 -10.21 11.33 12.31
N PHE A 12 -9.98 10.03 12.18
CA PHE A 12 -10.58 9.04 13.08
C PHE A 12 -9.64 8.58 14.19
N LEU A 13 -8.32 8.67 14.02
CA LEU A 13 -7.34 8.24 15.03
C LEU A 13 -6.63 9.41 15.70
N GLY A 14 -6.93 10.65 15.30
CA GLY A 14 -6.30 11.85 15.85
C GLY A 14 -4.80 11.96 15.52
N GLU A 15 -4.33 11.25 14.48
CA GLU A 15 -2.92 11.31 14.12
C GLU A 15 -2.56 12.64 13.46
N ALA A 16 -1.64 13.38 14.07
CA ALA A 16 -1.14 14.61 13.49
C ALA A 16 -0.40 14.34 12.17
N VAL A 17 -0.91 14.91 11.08
CA VAL A 17 -0.26 14.84 9.76
C VAL A 17 0.55 16.11 9.55
N GLY A 18 1.87 16.01 9.72
CA GLY A 18 2.76 17.13 9.44
C GLY A 18 2.79 17.48 7.94
N TRP A 19 2.81 18.77 7.61
CA TRP A 19 2.82 19.28 6.22
C TRP A 19 3.91 18.66 5.33
N ARG A 20 5.09 18.39 5.89
CA ARG A 20 6.21 17.74 5.18
C ARG A 20 5.88 16.32 4.73
N ARG A 21 5.14 15.57 5.55
CA ARG A 21 4.67 14.22 5.23
C ARG A 21 3.58 14.29 4.16
N LEU A 22 2.68 15.26 4.25
CA LEU A 22 1.66 15.49 3.22
C LEU A 22 2.30 15.80 1.86
N LEU A 23 3.29 16.69 1.81
CA LEU A 23 4.03 16.98 0.58
C LEU A 23 4.71 15.74 0.00
N ALA A 24 5.35 14.92 0.83
CA ALA A 24 5.95 13.68 0.36
C ALA A 24 4.89 12.72 -0.20
N ILE A 25 3.75 12.55 0.45
CA ILE A 25 2.65 11.72 -0.08
C ILE A 25 2.14 12.27 -1.43
N MET A 26 2.04 13.59 -1.58
CA MET A 26 1.63 14.24 -2.83
C MET A 26 2.65 14.02 -3.95
N VAL A 27 3.95 14.15 -3.68
CA VAL A 27 5.01 13.87 -4.66
C VAL A 27 4.96 12.41 -5.11
N GLY A 28 4.80 11.48 -4.17
CA GLY A 28 4.62 10.06 -4.49
C GLY A 28 3.38 9.81 -5.34
N PHE A 29 2.27 10.48 -5.02
CA PHE A 29 1.04 10.41 -5.79
C PHE A 29 1.21 10.90 -7.23
N VAL A 30 1.90 12.02 -7.45
CA VAL A 30 2.26 12.50 -8.79
C VAL A 30 3.09 11.45 -9.54
N GLY A 31 4.06 10.82 -8.87
CA GLY A 31 4.83 9.71 -9.43
C GLY A 31 3.94 8.54 -9.88
N VAL A 32 2.95 8.16 -9.06
CA VAL A 32 1.94 7.15 -9.44
C VAL A 32 1.13 7.57 -10.65
N LEU A 33 0.68 8.84 -10.72
CA LEU A 33 -0.07 9.33 -11.87
C LEU A 33 0.73 9.28 -13.17
N LEU A 34 2.04 9.51 -13.13
CA LEU A 34 2.92 9.37 -14.30
C LEU A 34 3.08 7.91 -14.75
N ILE A 35 3.08 6.96 -13.80
CA ILE A 35 3.17 5.52 -14.08
C ILE A 35 1.84 4.98 -14.63
N VAL A 36 0.74 5.26 -13.93
CA VAL A 36 -0.60 4.73 -14.24
C VAL A 36 -1.19 5.43 -15.46
N LYS A 37 -0.82 6.70 -15.69
CA LYS A 37 -1.29 7.55 -16.79
C LYS A 37 -2.81 7.41 -17.00
N PRO A 38 -3.63 7.82 -16.02
CA PRO A 38 -5.08 7.73 -16.17
C PRO A 38 -5.54 8.63 -17.33
N GLY A 39 -6.05 8.01 -18.40
CA GLY A 39 -6.64 8.70 -19.56
C GLY A 39 -8.16 8.77 -19.48
N SER A 40 -8.79 9.52 -20.39
CA SER A 40 -10.27 9.59 -20.50
C SER A 40 -10.91 8.24 -20.78
N ALA A 41 -10.24 7.36 -21.53
CA ALA A 41 -10.68 5.96 -21.73
C ALA A 41 -10.53 5.08 -20.48
N GLY A 42 -9.77 5.52 -19.46
CA GLY A 42 -9.59 4.80 -18.19
C GLY A 42 -10.60 5.17 -17.11
N PHE A 43 -11.41 6.20 -17.34
CA PHE A 43 -12.53 6.59 -16.49
C PHE A 43 -13.84 6.04 -17.07
N ASP A 44 -14.23 4.86 -16.58
CA ASP A 44 -15.49 4.20 -16.94
C ASP A 44 -16.17 3.68 -15.65
N HIS A 45 -17.31 3.02 -15.75
CA HIS A 45 -18.04 2.44 -14.61
C HIS A 45 -17.13 1.58 -13.71
N HIS A 46 -16.11 0.92 -14.29
CA HIS A 46 -15.13 0.13 -13.55
C HIS A 46 -14.29 0.94 -12.54
N SER A 47 -14.08 2.25 -12.78
CA SER A 47 -13.34 3.12 -11.88
C SER A 47 -14.05 3.30 -10.53
N LEU A 48 -15.39 3.15 -10.48
CA LEU A 48 -16.16 3.18 -9.23
C LEU A 48 -15.81 1.99 -8.32
N TYR A 49 -15.58 0.80 -8.88
CA TYR A 49 -15.13 -0.36 -8.10
C TYR A 49 -13.75 -0.11 -7.48
N VAL A 50 -12.85 0.56 -8.20
CA VAL A 50 -11.53 0.92 -7.67
C VAL A 50 -11.64 1.89 -6.50
N LEU A 51 -12.52 2.90 -6.61
CA LEU A 51 -12.79 3.84 -5.51
C LEU A 51 -13.42 3.13 -4.30
N GLY A 52 -14.39 2.24 -4.55
CA GLY A 52 -14.99 1.40 -3.51
C GLY A 52 -13.95 0.51 -2.81
N ALA A 53 -13.07 -0.14 -3.58
CA ALA A 53 -11.98 -0.93 -3.04
C ALA A 53 -11.02 -0.08 -2.18
N VAL A 54 -10.67 1.13 -2.63
CA VAL A 54 -9.84 2.07 -1.86
C VAL A 54 -10.50 2.42 -0.52
N LEU A 55 -11.82 2.64 -0.49
CA LEU A 55 -12.56 2.92 0.72
C LEU A 55 -12.57 1.70 1.67
N CYS A 56 -12.94 0.52 1.17
CA CYS A 56 -12.95 -0.73 1.94
C CYS A 56 -11.58 -1.06 2.53
N VAL A 57 -10.51 -0.92 1.73
CA VAL A 57 -9.13 -1.13 2.19
C VAL A 57 -8.74 -0.11 3.26
N THR A 58 -9.15 1.16 3.10
CA THR A 58 -8.88 2.20 4.09
C THR A 58 -9.56 1.89 5.43
N VAL A 59 -10.86 1.52 5.40
CA VAL A 59 -11.62 1.12 6.60
C VAL A 59 -10.99 -0.12 7.26
N ARG A 60 -10.65 -1.13 6.46
CA ARG A 60 -9.97 -2.34 6.95
C ARG A 60 -8.66 -2.00 7.66
N ASP A 61 -7.82 -1.16 7.05
CA ASP A 61 -6.51 -0.80 7.59
C ASP A 61 -6.64 -0.01 8.90
N LEU A 62 -7.60 0.92 8.99
CA LEU A 62 -7.92 1.64 10.24
C LEU A 62 -8.44 0.69 11.33
N THR A 63 -9.32 -0.22 10.96
CA THR A 63 -9.90 -1.21 11.88
C THR A 63 -8.81 -2.12 12.43
N ALA A 64 -7.97 -2.68 11.56
CA ALA A 64 -6.84 -3.53 11.94
C ALA A 64 -5.91 -2.82 12.94
N ARG A 65 -5.67 -1.52 12.75
CA ARG A 65 -4.84 -0.70 13.64
C ARG A 65 -5.44 -0.50 15.03
N ARG A 66 -6.76 -0.41 15.14
CA ARG A 66 -7.46 -0.30 16.44
C ARG A 66 -7.55 -1.63 17.19
N MET A 67 -7.29 -2.77 16.54
CA MET A 67 -7.35 -4.08 17.19
C MET A 67 -6.25 -4.21 18.25
N SER A 68 -6.59 -4.84 19.38
CA SER A 68 -5.64 -5.13 20.47
C SER A 68 -4.37 -5.78 19.95
N ARG A 69 -3.22 -5.41 20.53
CA ARG A 69 -1.92 -6.02 20.22
C ARG A 69 -1.86 -7.52 20.50
N GLN A 70 -2.74 -8.02 21.36
CA GLN A 70 -2.85 -9.46 21.67
C GLN A 70 -3.39 -10.28 20.51
N VAL A 71 -4.11 -9.65 19.56
CA VAL A 71 -4.60 -10.35 18.37
C VAL A 71 -3.43 -10.56 17.41
N PRO A 72 -3.11 -11.79 16.97
CA PRO A 72 -2.07 -12.02 15.97
C PRO A 72 -2.43 -11.40 14.62
N SER A 73 -1.46 -10.78 13.91
CA SER A 73 -1.71 -10.17 12.58
C SER A 73 -2.17 -11.20 11.55
N ILE A 74 -1.71 -12.44 11.69
CA ILE A 74 -2.15 -13.56 10.86
C ILE A 74 -3.64 -13.84 11.02
N LEU A 75 -4.20 -13.73 12.23
CA LEU A 75 -5.63 -13.95 12.47
C LEU A 75 -6.48 -12.86 11.79
N VAL A 76 -6.02 -11.61 11.86
CA VAL A 76 -6.66 -10.48 11.15
C VAL A 76 -6.61 -10.70 9.63
N ALA A 77 -5.46 -11.15 9.10
CA ALA A 77 -5.33 -11.46 7.69
C ALA A 77 -6.21 -12.64 7.26
N LEU A 78 -6.25 -13.73 8.04
CA LEU A 78 -7.03 -14.92 7.74
C LEU A 78 -8.54 -14.65 7.78
N THR A 79 -9.03 -13.90 8.77
CA THR A 79 -10.45 -13.53 8.85
C THR A 79 -10.88 -12.68 7.66
N ALA A 80 -10.07 -11.70 7.27
CA ALA A 80 -10.32 -10.92 6.07
C ALA A 80 -10.24 -11.77 4.79
N ALA A 81 -9.27 -12.68 4.70
CA ALA A 81 -9.15 -13.60 3.57
C ALA A 81 -10.37 -14.52 3.46
N ALA A 82 -10.87 -15.06 4.59
CA ALA A 82 -12.09 -15.85 4.62
C ALA A 82 -13.31 -15.05 4.15
N GLY A 83 -13.43 -13.77 4.53
CA GLY A 83 -14.47 -12.88 4.02
C GLY A 83 -14.39 -12.67 2.50
N VAL A 84 -13.19 -12.44 1.97
CA VAL A 84 -12.96 -12.31 0.51
C VAL A 84 -13.28 -13.62 -0.22
N THR A 85 -12.85 -14.77 0.32
CA THR A 85 -13.14 -16.09 -0.24
C THR A 85 -14.64 -16.38 -0.23
N GLY A 86 -15.35 -16.05 0.85
CA GLY A 86 -16.80 -16.19 0.95
C GLY A 86 -17.53 -15.31 -0.08
N PHE A 87 -17.13 -14.04 -0.20
CA PHE A 87 -17.67 -13.14 -1.20
C PHE A 87 -17.41 -13.64 -2.63
N ALA A 88 -16.20 -14.12 -2.91
CA ALA A 88 -15.85 -14.71 -4.20
C ALA A 88 -16.68 -15.98 -4.49
N GLY A 89 -16.94 -16.82 -3.48
CA GLY A 89 -17.81 -17.99 -3.59
C GLY A 89 -19.26 -17.62 -3.95
N VAL A 90 -19.79 -16.54 -3.39
CA VAL A 90 -21.12 -16.02 -3.77
C VAL A 90 -21.11 -15.47 -5.20
N MET A 91 -20.07 -14.71 -5.58
CA MET A 91 -19.94 -14.18 -6.94
C MET A 91 -19.82 -15.27 -8.01
N LEU A 92 -19.25 -16.43 -7.66
CA LEU A 92 -19.14 -17.58 -8.55
C LEU A 92 -20.51 -18.09 -9.02
N LEU A 93 -21.57 -17.94 -8.21
CA LEU A 93 -22.94 -18.31 -8.58
C LEU A 93 -23.50 -17.47 -9.74
N PHE A 94 -22.91 -16.30 -9.99
CA PHE A 94 -23.32 -15.35 -11.03
C PHE A 94 -22.28 -15.21 -12.14
N SER A 95 -21.27 -16.07 -12.17
CA SER A 95 -20.13 -15.97 -13.09
C SER A 95 -19.98 -17.22 -13.95
N ASP A 96 -19.59 -17.03 -15.21
CA ASP A 96 -19.27 -18.15 -16.11
C ASP A 96 -17.94 -18.80 -15.73
N VAL A 97 -17.99 -20.07 -15.31
CA VAL A 97 -16.79 -20.83 -14.97
C VAL A 97 -16.12 -21.31 -16.25
N ARG A 98 -14.90 -20.83 -16.51
CA ARG A 98 -14.07 -21.30 -17.62
C ARG A 98 -13.03 -22.31 -17.12
N PRO A 99 -12.79 -23.41 -17.86
CA PRO A 99 -11.77 -24.38 -17.49
C PRO A 99 -10.39 -23.73 -17.47
N MET A 100 -9.65 -23.97 -16.39
CA MET A 100 -8.31 -23.43 -16.18
C MET A 100 -7.27 -24.42 -16.68
N GLY A 101 -6.34 -23.97 -17.53
CA GLY A 101 -5.20 -24.76 -17.95
C GLY A 101 -4.19 -24.99 -16.81
N VAL A 102 -3.42 -26.07 -16.88
CA VAL A 102 -2.42 -26.45 -15.85
C VAL A 102 -1.40 -25.34 -15.60
N THR A 103 -0.92 -24.68 -16.65
CA THR A 103 0.03 -23.56 -16.53
C THR A 103 -0.57 -22.38 -15.77
N ALA A 104 -1.82 -22.02 -16.09
CA ALA A 104 -2.53 -20.95 -15.39
C ALA A 104 -2.77 -21.31 -13.92
N ALA A 105 -3.05 -22.58 -13.62
CA ALA A 105 -3.20 -23.06 -12.25
C ALA A 105 -1.92 -22.89 -11.43
N TRP A 106 -0.75 -23.22 -12.00
CA TRP A 106 0.54 -23.04 -11.33
C TRP A 106 0.87 -21.56 -11.11
N GLN A 107 0.61 -20.72 -12.11
CA GLN A 107 0.78 -19.25 -12.00
C GLN A 107 -0.11 -18.66 -10.91
N LEU A 108 -1.39 -19.08 -10.85
CA LEU A 108 -2.33 -18.69 -9.79
C LEU A 108 -1.88 -19.17 -8.41
N GLY A 109 -1.40 -20.41 -8.30
CA GLY A 109 -0.86 -20.95 -7.06
C GLY A 109 0.34 -20.15 -6.55
N GLY A 110 1.29 -19.83 -7.44
CA GLY A 110 2.42 -18.95 -7.10
C GLY A 110 1.96 -17.56 -6.66
N ALA A 111 1.05 -16.93 -7.43
CA ALA A 111 0.50 -15.62 -7.10
C ALA A 111 -0.21 -15.61 -5.73
N MET A 112 -0.96 -16.66 -5.39
CA MET A 112 -1.62 -16.80 -4.09
C MET A 112 -0.63 -16.76 -2.92
N VAL A 113 0.50 -17.46 -3.04
CA VAL A 113 1.52 -17.48 -1.98
C VAL A 113 2.12 -16.08 -1.77
N PHE A 114 2.50 -15.39 -2.85
CA PHE A 114 3.03 -14.03 -2.77
C PHE A 114 2.01 -13.03 -2.23
N VAL A 115 0.75 -13.12 -2.67
CA VAL A 115 -0.34 -12.26 -2.19
C VAL A 115 -0.61 -12.50 -0.71
N LEU A 116 -0.66 -13.76 -0.26
CA LEU A 116 -0.86 -14.09 1.15
C LEU A 116 0.25 -13.52 2.02
N PHE A 117 1.52 -13.77 1.64
CA PHE A 117 2.67 -13.27 2.37
C PHE A 117 2.69 -11.73 2.42
N GLY A 118 2.54 -11.09 1.26
CA GLY A 118 2.47 -9.64 1.16
C GLY A 118 1.30 -9.04 1.95
N TYR A 119 0.17 -9.74 2.00
CA TYR A 119 -1.00 -9.29 2.74
C TYR A 119 -0.78 -9.35 4.26
N VAL A 120 -0.25 -10.46 4.80
CA VAL A 120 0.09 -10.55 6.23
C VAL A 120 1.11 -9.48 6.62
N CYS A 121 2.15 -9.28 5.81
CA CYS A 121 3.13 -8.22 6.02
C CYS A 121 2.50 -6.83 5.97
N SER A 122 1.60 -6.56 5.03
CA SER A 122 0.89 -5.27 4.93
C SER A 122 0.02 -5.01 6.14
N VAL A 123 -0.70 -6.02 6.66
CA VAL A 123 -1.53 -5.89 7.87
C VAL A 123 -0.62 -5.64 9.08
N ALA A 124 0.45 -6.41 9.22
CA ALA A 124 1.40 -6.22 10.32
C ALA A 124 1.99 -4.81 10.32
N ALA A 125 2.44 -4.32 9.15
CA ALA A 125 2.98 -2.98 8.99
C ALA A 125 1.99 -1.89 9.43
N MET A 126 0.70 -2.01 9.06
CA MET A 126 -0.33 -1.05 9.46
C MET A 126 -0.62 -1.04 10.97
N ARG A 127 -0.49 -2.20 11.62
CA ARG A 127 -0.79 -2.35 13.06
C ARG A 127 0.32 -1.81 13.96
N ILE A 128 1.58 -2.01 13.58
CA ILE A 128 2.73 -1.64 14.41
C ILE A 128 3.41 -0.35 13.93
N GLY A 129 3.28 0.00 12.66
CA GLY A 129 3.91 1.15 12.04
C GLY A 129 3.13 2.46 12.22
N GLU A 130 3.85 3.57 12.08
CA GLU A 130 3.22 4.88 11.90
C GLU A 130 2.55 4.93 10.52
N ILE A 131 1.29 5.36 10.46
CA ILE A 131 0.49 5.36 9.23
C ILE A 131 1.21 6.08 8.09
N GLY A 132 1.98 7.12 8.41
CA GLY A 132 2.67 7.92 7.40
C GLY A 132 3.74 7.22 6.64
N VAL A 133 4.59 6.57 7.41
CA VAL A 133 5.71 5.81 6.90
C VAL A 133 5.15 4.66 6.06
N VAL A 134 4.19 3.91 6.62
CA VAL A 134 3.53 2.79 5.93
C VAL A 134 2.85 3.23 4.63
N ALA A 135 2.15 4.36 4.66
CA ALA A 135 1.48 4.92 3.48
C ALA A 135 2.48 5.24 2.36
N GLN A 136 3.66 5.76 2.68
CA GLN A 136 4.69 6.09 1.68
C GLN A 136 5.34 4.84 1.08
N PHE A 137 5.62 3.83 1.91
CA PHE A 137 6.15 2.54 1.45
C PHE A 137 5.21 1.82 0.47
N ARG A 138 3.89 2.06 0.54
CA ARG A 138 2.96 1.50 -0.45
C ARG A 138 3.25 1.95 -1.88
N TYR A 139 3.80 3.14 -2.09
CA TYR A 139 4.18 3.59 -3.43
C TYR A 139 5.40 2.83 -3.98
N VAL A 140 6.29 2.34 -3.10
CA VAL A 140 7.47 1.55 -3.49
C VAL A 140 7.08 0.25 -4.19
N SER A 141 5.89 -0.30 -3.89
CA SER A 141 5.38 -1.50 -4.56
C SER A 141 5.30 -1.35 -6.08
N LEU A 142 5.01 -0.15 -6.60
CA LEU A 142 5.01 0.12 -8.04
C LEU A 142 6.41 0.09 -8.65
N VAL A 143 7.41 0.55 -7.92
CA VAL A 143 8.81 0.49 -8.36
C VAL A 143 9.27 -0.96 -8.42
N VAL A 144 8.93 -1.76 -7.41
CA VAL A 144 9.22 -3.21 -7.39
C VAL A 144 8.49 -3.93 -8.52
N ALA A 145 7.21 -3.63 -8.73
CA ALA A 145 6.42 -4.19 -9.83
C ALA A 145 7.03 -3.83 -11.19
N LEU A 146 7.53 -2.61 -11.35
CA LEU A 146 8.21 -2.19 -12.57
C LEU A 146 9.52 -2.97 -12.81
N ILE A 147 10.34 -3.13 -11.77
CA ILE A 147 11.59 -3.90 -11.85
C ILE A 147 11.30 -5.36 -12.23
N LEU A 148 10.30 -5.98 -11.59
CA LEU A 148 9.88 -7.33 -11.92
C LEU A 148 9.26 -7.43 -13.33
N GLY A 149 8.55 -6.39 -13.78
CA GLY A 149 8.06 -6.24 -15.14
C GLY A 149 9.18 -6.40 -16.17
N VAL A 150 10.25 -5.61 -16.01
CA VAL A 150 11.43 -5.67 -16.88
C VAL A 150 12.15 -7.02 -16.74
N ALA A 151 12.38 -7.50 -15.52
CA ALA A 151 13.20 -8.67 -15.27
C ALA A 151 12.54 -10.00 -15.70
N VAL A 152 11.22 -10.11 -15.55
CA VAL A 152 10.47 -11.35 -15.81
C VAL A 152 9.83 -11.34 -17.19
N PHE A 153 9.32 -10.18 -17.63
CA PHE A 153 8.55 -10.08 -18.88
C PHE A 153 9.31 -9.36 -20.00
N GLY A 154 10.43 -8.70 -19.71
CA GLY A 154 11.18 -7.92 -20.69
C GLY A 154 10.51 -6.61 -21.10
N ASP A 155 9.47 -6.20 -20.38
CA ASP A 155 8.67 -5.01 -20.71
C ASP A 155 9.41 -3.73 -20.31
N TRP A 156 10.03 -3.06 -21.29
CA TRP A 156 10.76 -1.83 -21.02
C TRP A 156 9.81 -0.64 -20.81
N PRO A 157 9.94 0.10 -19.68
CA PRO A 157 9.06 1.23 -19.39
C PRO A 157 9.27 2.42 -20.32
N LEU A 158 8.18 3.15 -20.53
CA LEU A 158 8.19 4.46 -21.16
C LEU A 158 8.94 5.49 -20.30
N ALA A 159 9.41 6.56 -20.92
CA ALA A 159 10.10 7.66 -20.23
C ALA A 159 9.25 8.29 -19.11
N SER A 160 7.92 8.40 -19.29
CA SER A 160 7.02 8.89 -18.23
C SER A 160 6.97 7.96 -17.02
N THR A 161 6.97 6.65 -17.25
CA THR A 161 6.99 5.63 -16.19
C THR A 161 8.29 5.69 -15.40
N LEU A 162 9.43 5.87 -16.10
CA LEU A 162 10.74 6.07 -15.46
C LEU A 162 10.79 7.37 -14.64
N ALA A 163 10.25 8.47 -15.15
CA ALA A 163 10.15 9.73 -14.40
C ALA A 163 9.27 9.57 -13.15
N GLY A 164 8.14 8.87 -13.26
CA GLY A 164 7.29 8.54 -12.13
C GLY A 164 7.99 7.67 -11.08
N ALA A 165 8.73 6.65 -11.52
CA ALA A 165 9.53 5.80 -10.63
C ALA A 165 10.62 6.61 -9.91
N ALA A 166 11.31 7.51 -10.61
CA ALA A 166 12.31 8.40 -10.01
C ALA A 166 11.71 9.30 -8.93
N LEU A 167 10.51 9.85 -9.14
CA LEU A 167 9.80 10.63 -8.12
C LEU A 167 9.46 9.81 -6.88
N ILE A 168 8.97 8.57 -7.06
CA ILE A 168 8.65 7.67 -5.94
C ILE A 168 9.91 7.33 -5.14
N VAL A 169 11.02 7.02 -5.83
CA VAL A 169 12.30 6.71 -5.19
C VAL A 169 12.83 7.93 -4.43
N ALA A 170 12.85 9.11 -5.05
CA ALA A 170 13.29 10.34 -4.41
C ALA A 170 12.47 10.68 -3.16
N MET A 171 11.15 10.54 -3.25
CA MET A 171 10.23 10.72 -2.12
C MET A 171 10.49 9.72 -0.98
N GLY A 172 10.72 8.44 -1.33
CA GLY A 172 11.06 7.40 -0.37
C GLY A 172 12.38 7.69 0.37
N ILE A 173 13.42 8.08 -0.37
CA ILE A 173 14.72 8.47 0.21
C ILE A 173 14.57 9.68 1.13
N PHE A 174 13.86 10.73 0.68
CA PHE A 174 13.58 11.91 1.50
C PHE A 174 12.89 11.55 2.82
N THR A 175 11.89 10.68 2.75
CA THR A 175 11.14 10.20 3.91
C THR A 175 12.05 9.48 4.90
N LEU A 176 12.83 8.51 4.41
CA LEU A 176 13.69 7.69 5.26
C LEU A 176 14.81 8.51 5.89
N ALA A 177 15.44 9.40 5.12
CA ALA A 177 16.47 10.30 5.62
C ALA A 177 15.95 11.24 6.70
N ARG A 178 14.72 11.76 6.52
CA ARG A 178 14.08 12.63 7.50
C ARG A 178 13.72 11.89 8.79
N GLU A 179 13.16 10.69 8.66
CA GLU A 179 12.79 9.88 9.83
C GLU A 179 14.04 9.48 10.63
N ARG A 180 15.14 9.13 9.95
CA ARG A 180 16.44 8.91 10.58
C ARG A 180 16.91 10.14 11.36
N ARG A 181 16.84 11.34 10.77
CA ARG A 181 17.22 12.59 11.46
C ARG A 181 16.36 12.86 12.69
N LEU A 182 15.05 12.64 12.62
CA LEU A 182 14.13 12.81 13.76
C LEU A 182 14.43 11.82 14.89
N ARG A 183 14.74 10.55 14.55
CA ARG A 183 15.14 9.53 15.52
C ARG A 183 16.45 9.90 16.22
N LEU A 184 17.44 10.42 15.48
CA LEU A 184 18.71 10.88 16.05
C LEU A 184 18.52 12.10 16.98
N ALA A 185 17.68 13.06 16.58
CA ALA A 185 17.39 14.24 17.40
C ALA A 185 16.69 13.88 18.73
N ARG A 186 15.82 12.86 18.73
CA ARG A 186 15.16 12.35 19.95
C ARG A 186 16.10 11.56 20.86
N ALA A 187 17.20 11.02 20.32
CA ALA A 187 18.17 10.23 21.07
C ALA A 187 19.31 11.07 21.68
N ALA A 188 19.40 12.37 21.35
CA ALA A 188 20.39 13.25 21.92
C ALA A 188 20.14 13.46 23.43
N PRO A 189 21.16 13.32 24.31
CA PRO A 189 21.01 13.56 25.74
C PRO A 189 20.51 14.98 26.02
N LEU A 190 19.55 15.14 26.94
CA LEU A 190 19.13 16.46 27.40
C LEU A 190 20.35 17.20 27.98
N PRO A 191 20.56 18.48 27.65
CA PRO A 191 21.63 19.26 28.25
C PRO A 191 21.44 19.27 29.77
N LEU A 192 22.48 18.86 30.51
CA LEU A 192 22.50 18.88 31.96
C LEU A 192 22.20 20.31 32.42
N ARG A 193 21.09 20.50 33.15
CA ARG A 193 20.79 21.80 33.76
C ARG A 193 21.94 22.20 34.69
N PRO A 194 22.55 23.39 34.54
CA PRO A 194 23.49 23.89 35.53
C PRO A 194 22.75 24.08 36.87
N ARG A 195 23.38 23.63 37.95
CA ARG A 195 22.92 23.79 39.34
C ARG A 195 23.13 25.22 39.82
#